data_AF-A0A0B8P9C9-F1
#
_entry.id   AF-A0A0B8P9C9-F1
#
_cell.length_a   1.000
_cell.length_b   1.000
_cell.length_c   1.000
_cell.angle_alpha   90.00
_cell.angle_beta   90.00
_cell.angle_gamma   90.00
#
_symmetry.space_group_name_H-M   'P 1'
#
loop_
_entity.id
_entity.type
_entity.pdbx_description
1 polymer ?
#
loop_
_entity_poly.entity_id
_entity_poly.type
_entity_poly.pdbx_seq_one_letter_code
_entity_poly.pdbx_strand_id
1 'polypeptide(L)' 'MHMHSYCYTCHVDKELGEPNFEEYEIKNGMRAEWVNIHDAIAHNEKTMAHSEKQGLSIQRETYLLHLIAKEML' A
#
# COMPACT_ATOMS: atom_id res chain seq x y z
N MET A 1 -16.10 -14.19 0.90
CA MET A 1 -15.96 -12.72 0.84
C MET A 1 -15.67 -12.35 -0.61
N HIS A 2 -16.41 -11.42 -1.19
CA HIS A 2 -16.17 -10.95 -2.56
C HIS A 2 -15.71 -9.49 -2.48
N MET A 3 -14.57 -9.15 -3.08
CA MET A 3 -14.01 -7.81 -3.00
C MET A 3 -13.62 -7.35 -4.40
N HIS A 4 -14.07 -6.15 -4.78
CA HIS A 4 -13.68 -5.51 -6.02
C HIS A 4 -12.58 -4.50 -5.73
N SER A 5 -11.59 -4.43 -6.59
CA SER A 5 -10.50 -3.45 -6.52
C SER A 5 -10.36 -2.81 -7.89
N TYR A 6 -10.27 -1.48 -7.89
CA TYR A 6 -10.09 -0.67 -9.09
C TYR A 6 -8.78 0.09 -8.93
N CYS A 7 -7.87 -0.08 -9.89
CA CYS A 7 -6.57 0.56 -9.88
C CYS A 7 -6.56 1.70 -10.91
N TYR A 8 -5.98 2.83 -10.53
CA TYR A 8 -5.86 4.02 -11.38
C TYR A 8 -4.42 4.51 -11.33
N THR A 9 -3.93 5.04 -12.46
CA THR A 9 -2.61 5.67 -12.55
C THR A 9 -2.76 7.14 -12.88
N CYS A 10 -1.96 7.98 -12.25
CA CYS A 10 -1.87 9.41 -12.53
C CYS A 10 -0.41 9.87 -12.54
N HIS A 11 -0.17 11.04 -13.11
CA HIS A 11 1.08 11.77 -12.88
C HIS A 11 0.89 12.63 -11.64
N VAL A 12 1.86 12.56 -10.73
CA VAL A 12 1.88 13.43 -9.55
C VAL A 12 2.67 14.70 -9.82
N ASP A 13 2.31 15.76 -9.14
CA ASP A 13 3.09 17.00 -9.15
C ASP A 13 4.40 16.82 -8.35
N LYS A 14 5.38 17.67 -8.63
CA LYS A 14 6.64 17.72 -7.88
C LYS A 14 6.42 18.26 -6.46
N GLU A 15 5.50 19.20 -6.32
CA GLU A 15 5.12 19.78 -5.03
C GLU A 15 3.83 19.11 -4.54
N LEU A 16 3.95 18.36 -3.45
CA LEU A 16 2.84 17.64 -2.84
C LEU A 16 2.36 18.39 -1.60
N GLY A 17 1.05 18.36 -1.36
CA GLY A 17 0.46 18.89 -0.14
C GLY A 17 0.74 18.01 1.08
N GLU A 18 0.43 18.55 2.25
CA GLU A 18 0.51 17.80 3.50
C GLU A 18 -0.51 16.64 3.52
N PRO A 19 -0.09 15.42 3.93
CA PRO A 19 -1.01 14.30 4.11
C PRO A 19 -2.09 14.64 5.14
N ASN A 20 -3.35 14.42 4.77
CA ASN A 20 -4.48 14.60 5.68
C ASN A 20 -4.86 13.27 6.32
N PHE A 21 -4.17 12.90 7.39
CA PHE A 21 -4.41 11.67 8.14
C PHE A 21 -5.63 11.79 9.06
N GLU A 22 -6.35 10.69 9.22
CA GLU A 22 -7.35 10.54 10.26
C GLU A 22 -6.69 10.45 11.66
N GLU A 23 -7.40 10.84 12.72
CA GLU A 23 -6.83 10.84 14.09
C GLU A 23 -6.23 9.50 14.50
N TYR A 24 -6.86 8.38 14.10
CA TYR A 24 -6.37 7.06 14.48
C TYR A 24 -5.09 6.68 13.72
N GLU A 25 -4.89 7.18 12.51
CA GLU A 25 -3.67 6.99 11.72
C GLU A 25 -2.51 7.75 12.35
N ILE A 26 -2.76 8.98 12.81
CA ILE A 26 -1.79 9.79 13.57
C ILE A 26 -1.42 9.07 14.87
N LYS A 27 -2.40 8.58 15.64
CA LYS A 27 -2.18 7.83 16.89
C LYS A 27 -1.37 6.54 16.66
N ASN A 28 -1.54 5.91 15.50
CA ASN A 28 -0.76 4.72 15.09
C ASN A 28 0.60 5.07 14.49
N GLY A 29 0.96 6.36 14.38
CA GLY A 29 2.25 6.81 13.86
C GLY A 29 2.41 6.59 12.36
N MET A 30 1.31 6.58 11.60
CA MET A 30 1.34 6.42 10.14
C MET A 30 2.12 7.56 9.46
N ARG A 31 2.76 7.22 8.34
CA ARG A 31 3.56 8.14 7.51
C ARG A 31 3.25 7.86 6.05
N ALA A 32 3.21 8.93 5.25
CA ALA A 32 3.07 8.85 3.79
C ALA A 32 4.46 8.89 3.18
N GLU A 33 4.84 7.83 2.48
CA GLU A 33 6.17 7.68 1.89
C GLU A 33 6.04 7.24 0.43
N TRP A 34 6.87 7.84 -0.43
CA TRP A 34 7.06 7.34 -1.79
C TRP A 34 8.06 6.21 -1.76
N VAL A 35 7.62 5.03 -2.14
CA VAL A 35 8.43 3.81 -2.10
C VAL A 35 8.49 3.17 -3.48
N ASN A 36 9.59 2.49 -3.78
CA ASN A 36 9.62 1.61 -4.94
C ASN A 36 8.61 0.48 -4.74
N ILE A 37 7.89 0.12 -5.79
CA ILE A 37 6.84 -0.92 -5.72
C ILE A 37 7.39 -2.28 -5.30
N HIS A 38 8.62 -2.64 -5.69
CA HIS A 38 9.23 -3.90 -5.29
C HIS A 38 9.59 -3.90 -3.79
N ASP A 39 10.01 -2.75 -3.26
CA ASP A 39 10.26 -2.60 -1.82
C ASP A 39 8.97 -2.69 -1.02
N ALA A 40 7.88 -2.10 -1.52
CA ALA A 40 6.55 -2.20 -0.92
C ALA A 40 6.03 -3.66 -0.89
N ILE A 41 6.19 -4.39 -2.01
CA ILE A 41 5.84 -5.81 -2.09
C ILE A 41 6.65 -6.62 -1.06
N ALA A 42 7.97 -6.45 -1.03
CA ALA A 42 8.83 -7.17 -0.11
C ALA A 42 8.52 -6.86 1.37
N HIS A 43 8.21 -5.60 1.68
CA HIS A 43 7.75 -5.21 3.01
C HIS A 43 6.46 -5.96 3.38
N ASN A 44 5.46 -5.98 2.49
CA ASN A 44 4.20 -6.64 2.76
C ASN A 44 4.37 -8.15 2.95
N GLU A 45 5.11 -8.82 2.07
CA GLU A 45 5.41 -10.25 2.18
C GLU A 45 6.12 -10.58 3.51
N LYS A 46 7.08 -9.76 3.91
CA LYS A 46 7.74 -9.90 5.22
C LYS A 46 6.75 -9.73 6.36
N THR A 47 5.91 -8.71 6.32
CA THR A 47 4.90 -8.47 7.36
C THR A 47 3.90 -9.63 7.45
N MET A 48 3.45 -10.17 6.32
CA MET A 48 2.56 -11.33 6.28
C MET A 48 3.22 -12.60 6.83
N ALA A 49 4.52 -12.77 6.64
CA ALA A 49 5.26 -13.92 7.18
C ALA A 49 5.47 -13.85 8.71
N HIS A 50 5.45 -12.66 9.31
CA HIS A 50 5.84 -12.45 10.71
C HIS A 50 4.72 -11.91 11.61
N SER A 51 3.53 -11.59 11.07
CA SER A 51 2.41 -11.02 11.83
C SER A 51 1.19 -11.94 11.83
N GLU A 52 0.88 -12.52 13.00
CA GLU A 52 -0.34 -13.29 13.21
C GLU A 52 -1.61 -12.43 13.26
N LYS A 53 -1.46 -11.10 13.46
CA LYS A 53 -2.58 -10.14 13.54
C LYS A 53 -2.85 -9.40 12.22
N GLN A 54 -2.35 -9.90 11.10
CA GLN A 54 -2.52 -9.24 9.81
C GLN A 54 -4.00 -9.23 9.39
N GLY A 55 -4.51 -8.05 9.02
CA GLY A 55 -5.84 -7.92 8.42
C GLY A 55 -5.84 -8.38 6.95
N LEU A 56 -7.00 -8.70 6.40
CA LEU A 56 -7.16 -9.09 4.99
C LEU A 56 -6.73 -8.00 3.99
N SER A 57 -6.52 -6.76 4.45
CA SER A 57 -6.05 -5.63 3.65
C SER A 57 -4.68 -5.88 3.03
N ILE A 58 -3.72 -6.43 3.78
CA ILE A 58 -2.34 -6.61 3.30
C ILE A 58 -2.24 -7.69 2.22
N GLN A 59 -3.08 -8.73 2.28
CA GLN A 59 -3.13 -9.78 1.26
C GLN A 59 -3.64 -9.22 -0.07
N ARG A 60 -4.73 -8.44 -0.02
CA ARG A 60 -5.27 -7.75 -1.19
C ARG A 60 -4.26 -6.76 -1.77
N GLU A 61 -3.66 -5.93 -0.92
CA GLU A 61 -2.66 -4.95 -1.34
C GLU A 61 -1.48 -5.61 -2.05
N THR A 62 -0.91 -6.66 -1.44
CA THR A 62 0.22 -7.40 -2.03
C THR A 62 -0.13 -7.99 -3.39
N TYR A 63 -1.33 -8.57 -3.54
CA TYR A 63 -1.82 -9.06 -4.83
C TYR A 63 -1.90 -7.96 -5.88
N LEU A 64 -2.48 -6.80 -5.53
CA LEU A 64 -2.61 -5.67 -6.46
C LEU A 64 -1.26 -5.10 -6.86
N LEU A 65 -0.32 -4.98 -5.93
CA LEU A 65 1.03 -4.48 -6.23
C LEU A 65 1.78 -5.41 -7.18
N HIS A 66 1.71 -6.73 -6.97
CA HIS A 66 2.27 -7.71 -7.93
C HIS A 66 1.64 -7.59 -9.32
N LEU A 67 0.31 -7.43 -9.38
CA LEU A 67 -0.39 -7.27 -10.65
C LEU A 67 0.02 -6.00 -11.37
N ILE A 68 0.07 -4.87 -10.67
CA ILE A 68 0.52 -3.57 -11.21
C ILE A 68 1.96 -3.66 -11.70
N ALA A 69 2.86 -4.24 -10.90
CA ALA A 69 4.26 -4.40 -11.29
C ALA A 69 4.44 -5.27 -12.54
N LYS A 70 3.59 -6.29 -12.72
CA LYS A 70 3.61 -7.16 -13.90
C LYS A 70 3.02 -6.50 -15.15
N GLU A 71 1.97 -5.70 -14.99
CA GLU A 71 1.19 -5.16 -16.12
C GLU A 71 1.63 -3.75 -16.55
N MET A 72 2.33 -3.01 -15.70
CA MET A 72 2.62 -1.58 -15.92
C MET A 72 4.10 -1.20 -15.90
N LEU A 73 5.01 -2.11 -15.53
CA LEU A 73 6.46 -1.89 -15.45
C LEU A 73 7.21 -2.92 -16.30
#